data_AF-A0A961TWI5-F1
#
_entry.id   AF-A0A961TWI5-F1
#
_cell.length_a   1.000
_cell.length_b   1.000
_cell.length_c   1.000
_cell.angle_alpha   90.00
_cell.angle_beta   90.00
_cell.angle_gamma   90.00
#
_symmetry.space_group_name_H-M   'P 1'
#
loop_
_entity.id
_entity.type
_entity.pdbx_description
1 polymer ?
#
loop_
_entity_poly.entity_id
_entity_poly.type
_entity_poly.pdbx_seq_one_letter_code
_entity_poly.pdbx_strand_id
1 'polypeptide(L)'
;PHYLMPNGAVGEEAFSVIRDAMVSTSTVGISRLVLYRRERAVMLEPRGKGIVVWTLRYGDEVRDEEDYFASVGDGKVDPALMKLVTKLIEERTSSWDPAMVEDPVQQKLLDIIAAKKKGRKRPTKAKAEPEARTDNVISIMDALKKSIAAEGKTKRK
;
A
#
# COMPACT_ATOMS: atom_id res chain seq x y z
N PRO A 1 0.43 7.95 9.82
CA PRO A 1 0.18 7.72 11.27
C PRO A 1 1.16 8.58 12.08
N HIS A 2 0.77 9.00 13.27
CA HIS A 2 1.64 9.73 14.19
C HIS A 2 1.95 8.86 15.42
N TYR A 3 3.04 9.14 16.12
CA TYR A 3 3.41 8.44 17.35
C TYR A 3 3.22 9.38 18.53
N LEU A 4 2.44 8.96 19.52
CA LEU A 4 2.22 9.71 20.75
C LEU A 4 3.22 9.25 21.79
N MET A 5 3.94 10.23 22.34
CA MET A 5 4.96 10.05 23.37
C MET A 5 4.62 10.93 24.58
N PRO A 6 4.91 10.48 25.81
CA PRO A 6 4.74 11.31 27.00
C PRO A 6 5.73 12.49 26.97
N ASN A 7 5.35 13.59 27.63
CA ASN A 7 6.22 14.74 27.83
C ASN A 7 6.56 14.88 29.32
N GLY A 8 7.84 14.67 29.67
CA GLY A 8 8.33 14.72 31.04
C GLY A 8 7.95 13.51 31.90
N ALA A 9 8.59 13.41 33.08
CA ALA A 9 8.46 12.25 33.97
C ALA A 9 7.03 12.05 34.51
N VAL A 10 6.31 13.14 34.81
CA VAL A 10 4.92 13.08 35.28
C VAL A 10 3.97 12.54 34.21
N GLY A 11 4.25 12.82 32.92
CA GLY A 11 3.46 12.30 31.81
C GLY A 11 3.74 10.83 31.51
N GLU A 12 4.91 10.31 31.87
CA GLU A 12 5.34 8.94 31.54
C GLU A 12 4.56 7.87 32.32
N GLU A 13 4.32 8.12 33.62
CA GLU A 13 3.55 7.21 34.46
C GLU A 13 2.09 7.13 33.99
N ALA A 14 1.42 8.28 33.85
CA ALA A 14 0.04 8.34 33.35
C ALA A 14 -0.09 7.72 31.96
N PHE A 15 0.85 8.00 31.05
CA PHE A 15 0.88 7.41 29.72
C PHE A 15 1.01 5.89 29.76
N SER A 16 1.92 5.36 30.57
CA SER A 16 2.15 3.92 30.68
C SER A 16 0.94 3.19 31.25
N VAL A 17 0.32 3.75 32.30
CA VAL A 17 -0.90 3.20 32.90
C VAL A 17 -2.04 3.14 31.89
N ILE A 18 -2.28 4.23 31.14
CA ILE A 18 -3.34 4.27 30.12
C ILE A 18 -3.06 3.26 29.01
N ARG A 19 -1.82 3.25 28.47
CA ARG A 19 -1.41 2.31 27.42
C ARG A 19 -1.65 0.87 27.87
N ASP A 20 -1.18 0.50 29.06
CA ASP A 20 -1.25 -0.88 29.55
C ASP A 20 -2.69 -1.28 29.87
N ALA A 21 -3.52 -0.35 30.36
CA ALA A 21 -4.96 -0.56 30.52
C ALA A 21 -5.65 -0.86 29.17
N MET A 22 -5.32 -0.11 28.12
CA MET A 22 -5.86 -0.35 26.77
C MET A 22 -5.44 -1.72 26.22
N VAL A 23 -4.17 -2.12 26.41
CA VAL A 23 -3.68 -3.46 26.04
C VAL A 23 -4.44 -4.55 26.80
N SER A 24 -4.56 -4.42 28.13
CA SER A 24 -5.21 -5.43 28.97
C SER A 24 -6.69 -5.62 28.64
N THR A 25 -7.36 -4.56 28.18
CA THR A 25 -8.79 -4.59 27.83
C THR A 25 -9.03 -4.85 26.34
N SER A 26 -7.97 -4.96 25.53
CA SER A 26 -8.05 -5.08 24.07
C SER A 26 -8.89 -3.97 23.43
N THR A 27 -8.71 -2.74 23.91
CA THR A 27 -9.47 -1.56 23.44
C THR A 27 -8.57 -0.53 22.76
N VAL A 28 -9.22 0.32 21.96
CA VAL A 28 -8.61 1.51 21.35
C VAL A 28 -9.33 2.76 21.84
N GLY A 29 -8.62 3.88 21.87
CA GLY A 29 -9.17 5.16 22.31
C GLY A 29 -9.65 5.96 21.11
N ILE A 30 -10.85 6.54 21.16
CA ILE A 30 -11.33 7.49 20.16
C ILE A 30 -11.26 8.89 20.75
N SER A 31 -10.66 9.82 20.01
CA SER A 31 -10.51 11.20 20.46
C SER A 31 -10.56 12.18 19.30
N ARG A 32 -10.50 13.47 19.61
CA ARG A 32 -10.37 14.55 18.65
C ARG A 32 -9.11 15.34 18.95
N LEU A 33 -8.32 15.62 17.92
CA LEU A 33 -7.06 16.34 18.06
C LEU A 33 -6.90 17.35 16.94
N VAL A 34 -6.38 18.54 17.26
CA VAL A 34 -6.08 19.58 16.27
C VAL A 34 -4.74 19.26 15.63
N LEU A 35 -4.77 18.72 14.40
CA LEU A 35 -3.60 18.47 13.57
C LEU A 35 -3.59 19.44 12.40
N TYR A 36 -2.46 20.11 12.16
CA TYR A 36 -2.28 21.02 11.02
C TYR A 36 -3.38 22.10 10.93
N ARG A 37 -3.73 22.70 12.08
CA ARG A 37 -4.76 23.75 12.21
C ARG A 37 -6.21 23.30 11.91
N ARG A 38 -6.46 21.98 11.83
CA ARG A 38 -7.82 21.42 11.74
C ARG A 38 -8.03 20.37 12.82
N GLU A 39 -9.20 20.38 13.43
CA GLU A 39 -9.64 19.28 14.28
C GLU A 39 -9.87 18.03 13.42
N ARG A 40 -9.43 16.89 13.92
CA ARG A 40 -9.60 15.59 13.27
C ARG A 40 -10.02 14.56 14.30
N ALA A 41 -10.90 13.65 13.89
CA ALA A 41 -11.14 12.42 14.63
C ALA A 41 -9.89 11.52 14.54
N VAL A 42 -9.48 10.96 15.67
CA VAL A 42 -8.31 10.09 15.76
C VAL A 42 -8.61 8.83 16.56
N MET A 43 -7.97 7.73 16.17
CA MET A 43 -7.91 6.49 16.94
C MET A 43 -6.51 6.34 17.55
N LEU A 44 -6.49 6.08 18.85
CA LEU A 44 -5.31 5.80 19.66
C LEU A 44 -5.20 4.28 19.82
N GLU A 45 -4.19 3.69 19.20
CA GLU A 45 -3.91 2.25 19.26
C GLU A 45 -2.66 2.02 20.11
N PRO A 46 -2.73 1.25 21.22
CA PRO A 46 -1.55 0.91 21.98
C PRO A 46 -0.68 -0.06 21.17
N ARG A 47 0.60 0.26 20.99
CA ARG A 47 1.51 -0.58 20.21
C ARG A 47 2.91 -0.60 20.81
N GLY A 48 3.31 -1.78 21.28
CA GLY A 48 4.58 -1.96 21.98
C GLY A 48 4.67 -1.02 23.18
N LYS A 49 5.68 -0.15 23.21
CA LYS A 49 5.86 0.84 24.29
C LYS A 49 5.13 2.17 24.07
N GLY A 50 4.51 2.37 22.90
CA GLY A 50 3.92 3.64 22.51
C GLY A 50 2.43 3.57 22.25
N ILE A 51 1.87 4.68 21.77
CA ILE A 51 0.52 4.76 21.21
C ILE A 51 0.63 5.30 19.79
N VAL A 52 0.04 4.60 18.82
CA VAL A 52 -0.08 5.04 17.43
C VAL A 52 -1.37 5.83 17.28
N VAL A 53 -1.26 7.01 16.68
CA VAL A 53 -2.39 7.87 16.37
C VAL A 53 -2.73 7.72 14.89
N TRP A 54 -3.89 7.14 14.64
CA TRP A 54 -4.49 7.04 13.31
C TRP A 54 -5.46 8.18 13.09
N THR A 55 -5.32 8.90 11.99
CA THR A 55 -6.33 9.88 11.58
C THR A 55 -7.50 9.15 10.93
N LEU A 56 -8.71 9.42 11.40
CA LEU A 56 -9.93 8.85 10.85
C LEU A 56 -10.54 9.79 9.82
N ARG A 57 -11.25 9.21 8.86
CA ARG A 57 -12.13 9.93 7.94
C ARG A 57 -13.49 10.08 8.63
N TYR A 58 -14.15 11.21 8.44
CA TYR A 58 -15.52 11.38 8.92
C TYR A 58 -16.49 10.57 8.04
N GLY A 59 -17.66 10.21 8.57
CA GLY A 59 -18.61 9.35 7.87
C GLY A 59 -19.11 9.94 6.54
N ASP A 60 -19.16 11.27 6.42
CA ASP A 60 -19.49 11.99 5.18
C ASP A 60 -18.35 11.98 4.14
N GLU A 61 -17.13 11.64 4.54
CA GLU A 61 -15.98 11.51 3.64
C GLU A 61 -15.77 10.09 3.11
N VAL A 62 -16.47 9.10 3.68
CA VAL A 62 -16.43 7.69 3.30
C VAL A 62 -17.61 7.43 2.38
N ARG A 63 -17.33 6.89 1.19
CA ARG A 63 -18.38 6.48 0.27
C ARG A 63 -18.79 5.05 0.59
N ASP A 64 -20.06 4.75 0.39
CA ASP A 64 -20.59 3.41 0.58
C ASP A 64 -19.95 2.45 -0.42
N GLU A 65 -19.55 1.27 0.06
CA GLU A 65 -18.96 0.24 -0.80
C GLU A 65 -20.00 -0.45 -1.69
N GLU A 66 -21.26 -0.52 -1.23
CA GLU A 66 -22.36 -1.11 -1.97
C GLU A 66 -22.59 -0.38 -3.30
N ASP A 67 -22.47 0.95 -3.30
CA ASP A 67 -22.59 1.78 -4.52
C ASP A 67 -21.57 1.42 -5.61
N TYR A 68 -20.36 1.01 -5.21
CA TYR A 68 -19.29 0.68 -6.13
C TYR A 68 -19.26 -0.80 -6.51
N PHE A 69 -19.65 -1.68 -5.59
CA PHE A 69 -19.65 -3.12 -5.81
C PHE A 69 -20.97 -3.68 -6.33
N ALA A 70 -22.02 -2.85 -6.46
CA ALA A 70 -23.33 -3.27 -6.99
C ALA A 70 -23.27 -4.00 -8.35
N SER A 71 -22.29 -3.68 -9.20
CA SER A 71 -22.11 -4.35 -10.49
C SER A 71 -21.30 -5.66 -10.42
N VAL A 72 -20.66 -5.96 -9.29
CA VAL A 72 -19.86 -7.17 -9.09
C VAL A 72 -20.79 -8.26 -8.59
N GLY A 73 -21.15 -9.19 -9.48
CA GLY A 73 -22.04 -10.30 -9.12
C GLY A 73 -21.35 -11.39 -8.30
N ASP A 74 -22.09 -12.04 -7.41
CA ASP A 74 -21.68 -13.22 -6.62
C ASP A 74 -21.61 -14.52 -7.46
N GLY A 75 -21.04 -14.42 -8.66
CA GLY A 75 -20.92 -15.53 -9.59
C GLY A 75 -20.10 -16.69 -9.01
N LYS A 76 -20.49 -17.93 -9.34
CA LYS A 76 -19.67 -19.11 -9.03
C LYS A 76 -18.31 -18.99 -9.73
N VAL A 77 -17.25 -18.99 -8.94
CA VAL A 77 -15.87 -19.00 -9.44
C VAL A 77 -15.55 -20.38 -10.02
N ASP A 78 -14.92 -20.42 -11.20
CA ASP A 78 -14.45 -21.66 -11.81
C ASP A 78 -13.33 -22.29 -10.94
N PRO A 79 -13.51 -23.52 -10.42
CA PRO A 79 -12.52 -24.19 -9.59
C PRO A 79 -11.15 -24.37 -10.27
N ALA A 80 -11.12 -24.55 -11.59
CA ALA A 80 -9.87 -24.70 -12.34
C ALA A 80 -9.10 -23.37 -12.39
N LEU A 81 -9.80 -22.25 -12.53
CA LEU A 81 -9.21 -20.91 -12.52
C LEU A 81 -8.72 -20.54 -11.13
N MET A 82 -9.51 -20.85 -10.09
CA MET A 82 -9.10 -20.62 -8.71
C MET A 82 -7.80 -21.35 -8.39
N LYS A 83 -7.71 -22.64 -8.73
CA LYS A 83 -6.50 -23.45 -8.50
C LYS A 83 -5.27 -22.89 -9.22
N LEU A 84 -5.44 -22.40 -10.45
CA LEU A 84 -4.34 -21.80 -11.22
C LEU A 84 -3.84 -20.49 -10.59
N VAL A 85 -4.77 -19.61 -10.18
CA VAL A 85 -4.42 -18.34 -9.54
C VAL A 85 -3.78 -18.57 -8.17
N THR A 86 -4.30 -19.50 -7.36
CA THR A 86 -3.69 -19.85 -6.06
C THR A 86 -2.25 -20.33 -6.23
N LYS A 87 -1.99 -21.23 -7.18
CA LYS A 87 -0.63 -21.71 -7.46
C LYS A 87 0.31 -20.58 -7.88
N LEU A 88 -0.19 -19.61 -8.65
CA LEU A 88 0.60 -18.44 -9.04
C LEU A 88 0.92 -17.54 -7.83
N ILE A 89 -0.05 -17.33 -6.94
CA ILE A 89 0.16 -16.58 -5.70
C ILE A 89 1.22 -17.27 -4.86
N GLU A 90 1.13 -18.58 -4.64
CA GLU A 90 2.11 -19.36 -3.89
C GLU A 90 3.51 -19.27 -4.51
N GLU A 91 3.64 -19.45 -5.82
CA GLU A 91 4.92 -19.35 -6.54
C GLU A 91 5.55 -17.95 -6.48
N ARG A 92 4.75 -16.90 -6.28
CA ARG A 92 5.19 -15.49 -6.23
C ARG A 92 5.22 -14.91 -4.82
N THR A 93 4.75 -15.64 -3.83
CA THR A 93 4.74 -15.20 -2.45
C THR A 93 6.19 -15.18 -1.94
N SER A 94 6.58 -14.06 -1.35
CA SER A 94 7.89 -13.87 -0.73
C SER A 94 7.74 -13.10 0.57
N SER A 95 8.73 -13.20 1.45
CA SER A 95 8.75 -12.40 2.68
C SER A 95 8.94 -10.93 2.32
N TRP A 96 8.11 -10.06 2.90
CA TRP A 96 8.21 -8.62 2.70
C TRP A 96 9.60 -8.10 3.06
N ASP A 97 10.19 -7.32 2.15
CA ASP A 97 11.39 -6.52 2.37
C ASP A 97 11.09 -5.08 1.93
N PRO A 98 11.37 -4.04 2.74
CA PRO A 98 11.22 -2.64 2.33
C PRO A 98 11.88 -2.30 0.99
N ALA A 99 12.94 -3.01 0.58
CA ALA A 99 13.59 -2.83 -0.72
C ALA A 99 12.75 -3.29 -1.92
N MET A 100 11.65 -4.02 -1.70
CA MET A 100 10.75 -4.47 -2.78
C MET A 100 9.93 -3.35 -3.41
N VAL A 101 9.80 -2.21 -2.73
CA VAL A 101 9.04 -1.05 -3.23
C VAL A 101 9.92 0.18 -3.17
N GLU A 102 10.50 0.54 -4.31
CA GLU A 102 11.29 1.75 -4.47
C GLU A 102 10.42 2.88 -5.03
N ASP A 103 10.76 4.14 -4.70
CA ASP A 103 10.13 5.31 -5.33
C ASP A 103 10.82 5.61 -6.68
N PRO A 104 10.20 5.27 -7.83
CA PRO A 104 10.80 5.50 -9.13
C PRO A 104 10.96 6.99 -9.46
N VAL A 105 10.19 7.87 -8.80
CA VAL A 105 10.30 9.32 -8.98
C VAL A 105 11.56 9.82 -8.28
N GLN A 106 11.79 9.37 -7.05
CA GLN A 106 12.99 9.72 -6.29
C GLN A 106 14.27 9.26 -7.01
N GLN A 107 14.28 8.03 -7.54
CA GLN A 107 15.42 7.53 -8.33
C GLN A 107 15.69 8.39 -9.57
N LYS A 108 14.66 8.67 -10.38
CA LYS A 108 14.80 9.54 -11.55
C LYS A 108 15.30 10.93 -11.20
N LEU A 109 14.88 11.47 -10.05
CA LEU A 109 15.35 12.76 -9.58
C LEU A 109 16.85 12.73 -9.24
N LEU A 110 17.30 11.70 -8.52
CA LEU A 110 18.72 11.49 -8.19
C LEU A 110 19.58 11.34 -9.46
N ASP A 111 19.09 10.63 -10.47
CA ASP A 111 19.76 10.50 -11.77
C ASP A 111 19.91 11.84 -12.49
N ILE A 112 18.85 12.65 -12.49
CA ILE A 112 18.90 14.00 -13.07
C ILE A 112 19.92 14.88 -12.34
N ILE A 113 19.95 14.82 -11.01
CA ILE A 113 20.91 15.57 -10.18
C ILE A 113 22.34 15.11 -10.50
N ALA A 114 22.58 13.80 -10.59
CA ALA A 114 23.89 13.23 -10.92
C ALA A 114 24.34 13.61 -12.34
N ALA A 115 23.44 13.61 -13.32
CA ALA A 115 23.73 14.04 -14.69
C ALA A 115 24.11 15.53 -14.76
N LYS A 116 23.39 16.39 -14.02
CA LYS A 116 23.71 17.82 -13.90
C LYS A 116 25.06 18.07 -13.22
N LYS A 117 25.37 17.36 -12.12
CA LYS A 117 26.68 17.46 -11.45
C LYS A 117 27.85 17.06 -12.34
N LYS A 118 27.66 16.08 -13.24
CA LYS A 118 28.67 15.61 -14.19
C LYS A 118 28.79 16.49 -15.44
N GLY A 119 28.13 17.65 -15.50
CA GLY A 119 28.15 18.56 -16.67
C GLY A 119 27.52 17.96 -17.93
N ARG A 120 26.83 16.81 -17.83
CA ARG A 120 26.19 16.16 -18.97
C ARG A 120 24.84 16.85 -19.24
N LYS A 121 24.64 17.28 -20.49
CA LYS A 121 23.31 17.74 -20.95
C LYS A 121 22.29 16.63 -20.68
N ARG A 122 21.11 17.07 -20.23
CA ARG A 122 19.92 16.27 -19.89
C ARG A 122 19.79 15.06 -20.82
N PRO A 123 19.67 13.81 -20.32
CA PRO A 123 19.39 12.67 -21.18
C PRO A 123 18.09 12.97 -21.94
N THR A 124 18.17 12.94 -23.26
CA THR A 124 17.02 13.04 -24.15
C THR A 124 16.04 11.93 -23.74
N LYS A 125 14.80 12.30 -23.42
CA LYS A 125 13.72 11.33 -23.26
C LYS A 125 13.78 10.40 -24.47
N ALA A 126 13.98 9.11 -24.25
CA ALA A 126 13.67 8.13 -25.28
C ALA A 126 12.22 8.39 -25.70
N LYS A 127 12.03 8.62 -27.00
CA LYS A 127 10.71 8.79 -27.58
C LYS A 127 9.96 7.50 -27.25
N ALA A 128 8.96 7.59 -26.37
CA ALA A 128 8.08 6.46 -26.14
C ALA A 128 7.49 6.13 -27.51
N GLU A 129 7.82 4.94 -28.04
CA GLU A 129 7.04 4.40 -29.15
C GLU A 129 5.58 4.36 -28.68
N PRO A 130 4.63 4.76 -29.53
CA PRO A 130 3.23 4.61 -29.18
C PRO A 130 3.01 3.12 -28.93
N GLU A 131 2.76 2.76 -27.67
CA GLU A 131 2.23 1.45 -27.35
C GLU A 131 1.00 1.27 -28.23
N ALA A 132 1.09 0.33 -29.17
CA ALA A 132 -0.05 -0.06 -29.97
C ALA A 132 -1.15 -0.42 -28.98
N ARG A 133 -2.16 0.44 -28.87
CA ARG A 133 -3.39 0.12 -28.17
C ARG A 133 -4.04 -0.98 -28.97
N THR A 134 -3.65 -2.22 -28.68
CA THR A 134 -4.41 -3.37 -29.13
C THR A 134 -5.70 -3.32 -28.34
N ASP A 135 -6.71 -2.72 -28.96
CA ASP A 135 -8.10 -2.72 -28.51
C ASP A 135 -8.72 -4.11 -28.70
N ASN A 136 -7.96 -5.12 -28.29
CA ASN A 136 -8.39 -6.50 -28.33
C ASN A 136 -8.64 -6.84 -26.87
N VAL A 137 -9.92 -6.97 -26.53
CA VAL A 137 -10.37 -7.63 -25.31
C VAL A 137 -9.90 -9.08 -25.40
N ILE A 138 -8.60 -9.27 -25.23
CA ILE A 138 -8.00 -10.57 -24.99
C ILE A 138 -8.50 -10.89 -23.59
N SER A 139 -9.35 -11.92 -23.50
CA SER A 139 -9.70 -12.56 -22.23
C SER A 139 -8.46 -12.53 -21.34
N ILE A 140 -8.54 -11.79 -20.23
CA ILE A 140 -7.41 -11.60 -19.31
C ILE A 140 -6.83 -12.98 -18.92
N MET A 141 -7.68 -14.02 -18.93
CA MET A 141 -7.32 -15.41 -18.70
C MET A 141 -6.44 -16.01 -19.80
N ASP A 142 -6.68 -15.67 -21.06
CA ASP A 142 -5.83 -16.10 -22.18
C ASP A 142 -4.53 -15.32 -22.21
N ALA A 143 -4.56 -14.03 -21.87
CA ALA A 143 -3.35 -13.23 -21.66
C ALA A 143 -2.50 -13.79 -20.52
N LEU A 144 -3.12 -14.20 -19.40
CA LEU A 144 -2.46 -14.80 -18.25
C LEU A 144 -1.85 -16.17 -18.61
N LYS A 145 -2.62 -17.07 -19.24
CA LYS A 145 -2.12 -18.37 -19.69
C LYS A 145 -0.95 -18.22 -20.67
N LYS A 146 -1.03 -17.27 -21.60
CA LYS A 146 0.07 -16.95 -22.54
C LYS A 146 1.30 -16.40 -21.81
N SER A 147 1.11 -15.50 -20.83
CA SER A 147 2.21 -14.94 -20.03
C SER A 147 2.94 -16.04 -19.25
N ILE A 148 2.21 -16.96 -18.60
CA ILE A 148 2.80 -18.10 -17.87
C ILE A 148 3.55 -19.03 -18.83
N ALA A 149 2.99 -19.33 -20.00
CA ALA A 149 3.63 -20.19 -20.99
C ALA A 149 4.89 -19.56 -21.62
N ALA A 150 4.93 -18.23 -21.77
CA ALA A 150 6.09 -17.50 -22.27
C ALA A 150 7.22 -17.46 -21.24
N GLU A 151 6.90 -17.25 -19.96
CA GLU A 151 7.89 -17.14 -18.88
C GLU A 151 8.59 -18.48 -18.58
N GLY A 152 7.86 -19.60 -18.70
CA GLY A 152 8.44 -20.95 -18.60
C GLY A 152 9.44 -21.30 -19.71
N LYS A 153 9.38 -20.63 -20.87
CA LYS A 153 10.36 -20.81 -21.97
C LYS A 153 11.65 -20.02 -21.76
N THR A 154 11.60 -18.88 -21.07
CA THR A 154 12.77 -18.03 -20.81
C THR A 154 13.69 -18.60 -19.74
N LYS A 155 13.17 -19.39 -18.78
CA LYS A 155 13.97 -20.12 -17.77
C LYS A 155 14.73 -21.35 -18.32
N ARG A 156 14.52 -21.74 -19.58
CA ARG A 156 15.31 -22.77 -20.28
C ARG A 156 16.27 -22.11 -21.27
N LYS A 157 17.27 -21.39 -20.75
CA LYS A 157 18.51 -21.05 -21.45
C LYS A 157 19.62 -20.84 -20.45
#